data_AF-A0A2E7UYT8-F1
#
_entry.id   AF-A0A2E7UYT8-F1
#
_cell.length_a   1.000
_cell.length_b   1.000
_cell.length_c   1.000
_cell.angle_alpha   90.00
_cell.angle_beta   90.00
_cell.angle_gamma   90.00
#
_symmetry.space_group_name_H-M   'P 1'
#
loop_
_entity.id
_entity.type
_entity.pdbx_description
1 polymer ?
#
loop_
_entity_poly.entity_id
_entity_poly.type
_entity_poly.pdbx_seq_one_letter_code
_entity_poly.pdbx_strand_id
1 'polypeptide(L)' 'MQKIKIENVKKGDFVKRKADAKKVFRAGGYCKFERKYILDDYDDISRCISIKKGTDVFVGFTY' A
#
# COMPACT_ATOMS: atom_id res chain seq x y z
N MET A 1 -1.41 0.02 -14.68
CA MET A 1 -1.44 0.63 -13.33
C MET A 1 -2.66 1.51 -13.20
N GLN A 2 -3.43 1.33 -12.14
CA GLN A 2 -4.62 2.12 -11.81
C GLN A 2 -4.38 2.90 -10.52
N LYS A 3 -4.73 4.18 -10.51
CA LYS A 3 -4.72 5.03 -9.31
C LYS A 3 -6.01 4.81 -8.53
N ILE A 4 -5.91 4.32 -7.30
CA ILE A 4 -7.07 4.10 -6.41
C ILE A 4 -6.78 4.63 -5.01
N LYS A 5 -7.84 4.79 -4.21
CA LYS A 5 -7.73 5.12 -2.79
C LYS A 5 -7.33 3.89 -1.98
N ILE A 6 -6.47 4.05 -0.98
CA ILE A 6 -5.96 2.94 -0.16
C ILE A 6 -7.08 2.11 0.50
N GLU A 7 -8.19 2.73 0.90
CA GLU A 7 -9.32 2.02 1.49
C GLU A 7 -10.03 1.04 0.54
N ASN A 8 -9.83 1.19 -0.77
CA ASN A 8 -10.41 0.34 -1.79
C ASN A 8 -9.43 -0.77 -2.24
N VAL A 9 -8.20 -0.78 -1.72
CA VAL A 9 -7.21 -1.82 -2.01
C VAL A 9 -7.55 -3.06 -1.18
N LYS A 10 -7.55 -4.23 -1.82
CA LYS A 10 -7.72 -5.49 -1.11
C LYS A 10 -6.47 -5.81 -0.31
N LYS A 11 -6.66 -6.26 0.94
CA LYS A 11 -5.54 -6.76 1.76
C LYS A 11 -4.80 -7.87 1.00
N GLY A 12 -3.49 -7.76 0.96
CA GLY A 12 -2.60 -8.69 0.28
C GLY A 12 -2.19 -8.26 -1.13
N ASP A 13 -2.85 -7.26 -1.73
CA ASP A 13 -2.49 -6.75 -3.06
C ASP A 13 -1.21 -5.92 -3.02
N PHE A 14 -0.52 -5.87 -4.17
CA PHE A 14 0.63 -5.00 -4.38
C PHE A 14 0.23 -3.57 -4.67
N VAL A 15 0.93 -2.64 -4.02
CA VAL A 15 0.72 -1.21 -4.16
C VAL A 15 2.05 -0.48 -4.38
N LYS A 16 1.99 0.61 -5.14
CA LYS A 16 3.02 1.64 -5.19
C LYS A 16 2.47 2.97 -4.71
N ARG A 17 3.32 3.77 -4.07
CA ARG A 17 2.94 5.12 -3.61
C ARG A 17 3.07 6.20 -4.69
N LYS A 18 3.81 5.93 -5.76
CA LYS A 18 3.93 6.76 -6.96
C LYS A 18 3.91 5.84 -8.17
N ALA A 19 3.49 6.35 -9.33
CA ALA A 19 3.39 5.55 -10.55
C ALA A 19 4.77 5.01 -11.00
N ASP A 20 5.80 5.83 -10.81
CA ASP A 20 7.20 5.61 -11.16
C ASP A 20 8.04 5.00 -10.01
N ALA A 21 7.43 4.69 -8.87
CA ALA A 21 8.16 4.13 -7.75
C ALA A 21 8.74 2.75 -8.11
N LYS A 22 10.04 2.57 -7.84
CA LYS A 22 10.67 1.25 -7.87
C LYS A 22 10.20 0.38 -6.71
N LYS A 23 9.97 1.00 -5.56
CA LYS A 23 9.60 0.33 -4.32
C LYS A 23 8.15 -0.13 -4.33
N VAL A 24 7.94 -1.39 -3.98
CA VAL A 24 6.63 -2.05 -3.91
C VAL A 24 6.32 -2.44 -2.48
N PHE A 25 5.04 -2.28 -2.14
CA PHE A 25 4.52 -2.67 -0.85
C PHE A 25 3.35 -3.62 -1.02
N ARG A 26 3.05 -4.39 0.02
CA ARG A 26 1.85 -5.21 0.14
C ARG A 26 0.87 -4.53 1.10
N ALA A 27 -0.41 -4.50 0.73
CA ALA A 27 -1.43 -3.96 1.63
C ALA A 27 -1.66 -4.89 2.83
N GLY A 28 -1.20 -4.51 4.02
CA GLY A 28 -1.25 -5.34 5.24
C GLY A 28 -2.61 -5.28 5.97
N GLY A 29 -3.25 -4.12 6.01
CA GLY A 29 -4.58 -3.93 6.60
C GLY A 29 -4.77 -2.58 7.29
N TYR A 30 -5.94 -2.36 7.88
CA TYR A 30 -6.26 -1.13 8.61
C TYR A 30 -6.03 -1.29 10.11
N CYS A 31 -5.14 -0.47 10.67
CA CYS A 31 -4.95 -0.34 12.12
C CYS A 31 -5.98 0.65 12.68
N LYS A 32 -6.94 0.16 13.48
CA LYS A 32 -8.00 0.98 14.09
C LYS A 32 -7.49 1.97 15.14
N PHE A 33 -6.42 1.61 15.86
CA PHE A 33 -5.80 2.46 16.88
C PHE A 33 -5.17 3.70 16.23
N GLU A 34 -4.29 3.47 15.25
CA GLU A 34 -3.61 4.54 14.49
C GLU A 34 -4.51 5.24 13.47
N ARG A 35 -5.65 4.63 13.12
CA ARG A 35 -6.55 5.03 12.03
C ARG A 35 -5.82 5.15 10.69
N LYS A 36 -4.91 4.21 10.42
CA LYS A 36 -4.05 4.16 9.22
C LYS A 36 -4.04 2.78 8.59
N TYR A 37 -3.78 2.74 7.29
CA TYR A 37 -3.51 1.52 6.55
C TYR A 37 -2.02 1.20 6.59
N ILE A 38 -1.70 -0.06 6.88
CA ILE A 38 -0.35 -0.59 6.93
C ILE A 38 0.03 -1.12 5.55
N LEU A 39 1.23 -0.76 5.11
CA LEU A 39 1.87 -1.23 3.90
C LEU A 39 3.18 -1.91 4.31
N ASP A 40 3.25 -3.21 4.05
CA ASP A 40 4.42 -4.02 4.34
C ASP A 40 5.37 -3.95 3.15
N ASP A 41 6.64 -3.68 3.41
CA ASP A 41 7.66 -3.61 2.37
C ASP A 41 7.88 -5.01 1.78
N TYR A 42 7.84 -5.12 0.46
CA TYR A 42 7.94 -6.45 -0.17
C TYR A 42 9.36 -7.01 -0.10
N ASP A 43 10.37 -6.14 -0.24
CA ASP A 43 11.78 -6.56 -0.27
C ASP A 43 12.42 -6.61 1.13
N ASP A 44 11.74 -6.08 2.16
CA ASP A 44 12.23 -6.00 3.54
C ASP A 44 11.11 -6.33 4.53
N ILE A 45 11.04 -7.59 4.94
CA ILE A 45 10.00 -8.09 5.86
C ILE A 45 9.97 -7.38 7.22
N SER A 46 11.07 -6.73 7.61
CA SER A 46 11.17 -6.02 8.89
C SER A 46 10.69 -4.58 8.80
N ARG A 47 10.24 -4.13 7.62
CA ARG A 47 9.83 -2.76 7.37
C ARG A 47 8.37 -2.69 6.95
N CYS A 48 7.63 -1.84 7.62
CA CYS A 48 6.30 -1.42 7.20
C CYS A 48 6.15 0.10 7.32
N ILE A 49 5.20 0.66 6.58
CA ILE A 49 4.82 2.07 6.69
C ILE A 49 3.30 2.16 6.89
N SER A 50 2.85 3.28 7.46
CA SER A 50 1.43 3.55 7.64
C SER A 50 1.01 4.78 6.84
N ILE A 51 -0.14 4.71 6.18
CA ILE A 51 -0.72 5.80 5.39
C ILE A 51 -2.16 6.07 5.79
N LYS A 52 -2.61 7.32 5.63
CA LYS A 52 -3.96 7.73 6.00
C LYS A 52 -4.99 7.22 5.00
N LYS A 53 -6.23 7.01 5.45
CA LYS A 53 -7.38 6.84 4.57
C LYS A 53 -7.45 7.98 3.54
N GLY A 54 -7.87 7.68 2.31
CA GLY A 54 -7.97 8.63 1.21
C GLY A 54 -6.65 8.89 0.47
N THR A 55 -5.54 8.27 0.90
CA THR A 55 -4.26 8.34 0.20
C THR A 55 -4.35 7.63 -1.14
N ASP A 56 -3.86 8.28 -2.19
CA ASP A 56 -3.77 7.68 -3.51
C ASP A 56 -2.61 6.69 -3.59
N VAL A 57 -2.89 5.50 -4.12
CA VAL A 57 -1.91 4.45 -4.42
C VAL A 57 -2.15 3.88 -5.80
N PHE A 58 -1.15 3.18 -6.33
CA PHE A 58 -1.21 2.57 -7.65
C PHE A 58 -1.19 1.06 -7.53
N VAL A 59 -2.13 0.39 -8.20
CA VAL A 59 -2.30 -1.08 -8.23
C VAL A 59 -2.36 -1.59 -9.67
N GLY A 60 -2.46 -2.91 -9.86
CA GLY A 60 -2.61 -3.52 -11.19
C GLY A 60 -1.37 -3.32 -12.06
N PHE A 61 -0.20 -3.62 -11.50
CA PHE A 61 1.07 -3.71 -12.19
C PHE A 61 1.64 -5.12 -12.04
N THR A 62 2.46 -5.52 -12.99
CA THR A 62 3.33 -6.69 -12.88
C THR A 62 4.56 -6.29 -12.07
N TYR A 63 4.90 -7.08 -11.05
CA TYR A 63 6.11 -6.95 -10.22
C TYR A 63 6.82 -8.29 -10.15
#